data_AF-A0A2X3IL60-F1
#
_entry.id   AF-A0A2X3IL60-F1
#
_cell.length_a   1.000
_cell.length_b   1.000
_cell.length_c   1.000
_cell.angle_alpha   90.00
_cell.angle_beta   90.00
_cell.angle_gamma   90.00
#
_symmetry.space_group_name_H-M   'P 1'
#
loop_
_entity.id
_entity.type
_entity.pdbx_description
1 polymer ?
#
loop_
_entity_poly.entity_id
_entity_poly.type
_entity_poly.pdbx_seq_one_letter_code
_entity_poly.pdbx_strand_id
1 'polypeptide(L)'
;MFPKEGVTGWADTTMLHSEAKHPVCAYKWMNWSLTPKVQGDVAAWFGSLPVVPEGCKASALLGDKGCETNGYEQFNRIHFWKTPVAEGGKYVPYSRWTQDYIAIMGGR
;
A
#
# COMPACT_ATOMS: atom_id res chain seq x y z
N MET A 1 -12.84 -8.92 7.10
CA MET A 1 -13.80 -9.48 6.12
C MET A 1 -14.02 -8.44 5.03
N PHE A 2 -13.94 -8.81 3.75
CA PHE A 2 -14.24 -7.90 2.64
C PHE A 2 -15.75 -7.91 2.32
N PRO A 3 -16.35 -6.76 1.94
CA PRO A 3 -17.69 -6.72 1.38
C PRO A 3 -17.82 -7.60 0.13
N LYS A 4 -19.05 -7.97 -0.23
CA LYS A 4 -19.33 -8.85 -1.38
C LYS A 4 -18.92 -8.22 -2.71
N GLU A 5 -18.92 -6.89 -2.79
CA GLU A 5 -18.51 -6.09 -3.93
C GLU A 5 -16.98 -6.07 -4.13
N GLY A 6 -16.22 -6.52 -3.13
CA GLY A 6 -14.76 -6.42 -3.09
C GLY A 6 -14.27 -5.15 -2.40
N VAL A 7 -12.95 -4.94 -2.44
CA VAL A 7 -12.28 -3.77 -1.86
C VAL A 7 -11.21 -3.24 -2.81
N THR A 8 -10.96 -1.94 -2.71
CA THR A 8 -9.71 -1.36 -3.22
C THR A 8 -8.65 -1.37 -2.13
N GLY A 9 -7.38 -1.16 -2.49
CA GLY A 9 -6.29 -1.08 -1.53
C GLY A 9 -5.01 -0.56 -2.19
N TRP A 10 -3.92 -0.59 -1.43
CA TRP A 10 -2.62 -0.03 -1.82
C TRP A 10 -1.48 -1.03 -1.62
N ALA A 11 -0.42 -0.86 -2.42
CA ALA A 11 0.86 -1.53 -2.26
C ALA A 11 1.95 -0.45 -2.22
N ASP A 12 2.27 -0.01 -1.01
CA ASP A 12 3.11 1.16 -0.80
C ASP A 12 4.59 0.86 -1.06
N THR A 13 5.26 1.79 -1.72
CA THR A 13 6.68 1.67 -2.06
C THR A 13 7.45 2.84 -1.45
N THR A 14 8.54 2.54 -0.74
CA THR A 14 9.53 3.58 -0.41
C THR A 14 10.29 3.95 -1.68
N MET A 15 10.05 5.14 -2.21
CA MET A 15 10.74 5.65 -3.40
C MET A 15 11.75 6.73 -3.01
N LEU A 16 12.88 6.80 -3.72
CA LEU A 16 13.90 7.82 -3.52
C LEU A 16 13.68 8.99 -4.47
N HIS A 17 13.60 10.20 -3.91
CA HIS A 17 13.51 11.43 -4.70
C HIS A 17 14.75 11.60 -5.61
N SER A 18 14.55 12.03 -6.86
CA SER A 18 15.63 12.17 -7.86
C SER A 18 16.76 13.10 -7.42
N GLU A 19 16.44 14.09 -6.59
CA GLU A 19 17.39 15.07 -6.05
C GLU A 19 17.63 14.94 -4.52
N ALA A 20 17.41 13.74 -3.95
CA ALA A 20 17.58 13.51 -2.53
C ALA A 20 18.98 13.93 -2.03
N LYS A 21 19.04 14.80 -1.01
CA LYS A 21 20.31 15.31 -0.46
C LYS A 21 21.07 14.29 0.38
N HIS A 22 20.40 13.22 0.83
CA HIS A 22 20.96 12.19 1.71
C HIS A 22 20.72 10.77 1.17
N PRO A 23 21.18 10.42 -0.03
CA PRO A 23 20.88 9.13 -0.65
C PRO A 23 21.44 7.95 0.15
N VAL A 24 22.62 8.09 0.76
CA VAL A 24 23.22 7.05 1.60
C VAL A 24 22.35 6.73 2.82
N CYS A 25 21.81 7.74 3.49
CA CYS A 25 20.88 7.54 4.61
C CYS A 25 19.57 6.90 4.14
N ALA A 26 19.06 7.31 2.98
CA ALA A 26 17.85 6.74 2.41
C ALA A 26 18.01 5.24 2.07
N TYR A 27 19.15 4.83 1.50
CA TYR A 27 19.44 3.40 1.28
C TYR A 27 19.56 2.61 2.58
N LYS A 28 20.18 3.18 3.61
CA LYS A 28 20.20 2.56 4.95
C LYS A 28 18.78 2.39 5.50
N TRP A 29 17.92 3.38 5.33
CA TRP A 29 16.51 3.28 5.71
C TRP A 29 15.77 2.22 4.91
N MET A 30 15.91 2.17 3.58
CA MET A 30 15.28 1.17 2.73
C MET A 30 15.72 -0.25 3.11
N ASN A 31 16.98 -0.45 3.49
CA ASN A 31 17.44 -1.74 3.99
C ASN A 31 16.87 -2.06 5.38
N TRP A 32 16.87 -1.09 6.30
CA TRP A 32 16.32 -1.24 7.64
C TRP A 32 14.81 -1.52 7.63
N SER A 33 14.06 -0.85 6.76
CA SER A 33 12.61 -0.99 6.65
C SER A 33 12.20 -2.39 6.21
N LEU A 34 13.09 -3.15 5.55
CA LEU A 34 12.88 -4.54 5.13
C LEU A 34 13.32 -5.56 6.17
N THR A 35 13.80 -5.15 7.35
CA THR A 35 14.12 -6.13 8.41
C THR A 35 12.84 -6.81 8.91
N PRO A 36 12.83 -8.13 9.16
CA PRO A 36 11.62 -8.86 9.52
C PRO A 36 10.88 -8.27 10.74
N LYS A 37 11.62 -7.87 11.78
CA LYS A 37 11.02 -7.27 12.97
C LYS A 37 10.29 -5.96 12.65
N VAL A 38 10.91 -5.06 11.88
CA VAL A 38 10.29 -3.78 11.49
C VAL A 38 9.06 -4.02 10.63
N GLN A 39 9.14 -4.92 9.65
CA GLN A 39 8.02 -5.29 8.79
C GLN A 39 6.83 -5.82 9.60
N GLY A 40 7.09 -6.74 10.54
CA GLY A 40 6.07 -7.28 11.43
C GLY A 40 5.47 -6.22 12.37
N ASP A 41 6.31 -5.38 12.99
CA ASP A 41 5.84 -4.34 13.92
C ASP A 41 4.99 -3.27 13.22
N VAL A 42 5.35 -2.88 11.99
CA VAL A 42 4.53 -1.95 11.17
C VAL A 42 3.19 -2.59 10.81
N ALA A 43 3.20 -3.85 10.38
CA ALA A 43 1.98 -4.60 10.08
C ALA A 43 1.07 -4.72 11.31
N ALA A 44 1.64 -4.94 12.50
CA ALA A 44 0.90 -4.99 13.76
C ALA A 44 0.24 -3.65 14.10
N TRP A 45 0.99 -2.56 13.94
CA TRP A 45 0.53 -1.22 14.31
C TRP A 45 -0.55 -0.69 13.36
N PHE A 46 -0.32 -0.80 12.05
CA PHE A 46 -1.22 -0.24 11.05
C PHE A 46 -2.39 -1.19 10.71
N GLY A 47 -2.24 -2.49 10.96
CA GLY A 47 -3.14 -3.51 10.43
C GLY A 47 -2.89 -3.84 8.96
N SER A 48 -1.71 -3.48 8.42
CA SER A 48 -1.29 -3.82 7.06
C SER A 48 -0.62 -5.21 7.02
N LEU A 49 -0.02 -5.55 5.87
CA LEU A 49 0.69 -6.79 5.63
C LEU A 49 2.16 -6.49 5.34
N PRO A 50 3.11 -7.27 5.88
CA PRO A 50 4.52 -7.09 5.57
C PRO A 50 4.84 -7.56 4.15
N VAL A 51 5.70 -6.84 3.44
CA VAL A 51 6.20 -7.25 2.11
C VAL A 51 7.33 -8.27 2.18
N VAL A 52 7.92 -8.43 3.37
CA VAL A 52 8.89 -9.49 3.71
C VAL A 52 8.14 -10.57 4.48
N PRO A 53 7.89 -11.77 3.92
CA PRO A 53 7.07 -12.81 4.55
C PRO A 53 7.54 -13.23 5.93
N GLU A 54 8.85 -13.19 6.19
CA GLU A 54 9.45 -13.47 7.49
C GLU A 54 8.94 -12.52 8.58
N GLY A 55 8.49 -11.31 8.21
CA GLY A 55 7.88 -10.35 9.12
C GLY A 55 6.62 -10.89 9.81
N CYS A 56 5.89 -11.81 9.20
CA CYS A 56 4.72 -12.46 9.80
C CYS A 56 5.06 -13.28 11.05
N LYS A 57 6.32 -13.68 11.23
CA LYS A 57 6.78 -14.52 12.36
C LYS A 57 7.75 -13.79 13.29
N ALA A 58 8.17 -12.58 12.93
CA ALA A 58 9.25 -11.87 13.60
C ALA A 58 8.79 -10.82 14.62
N SER A 59 7.49 -10.57 14.72
CA SER A 59 6.91 -9.57 15.64
C SER A 59 5.93 -10.22 16.63
N ALA A 60 6.23 -10.10 17.91
CA ALA A 60 5.31 -10.49 18.98
C ALA A 60 4.07 -9.56 19.05
N LEU A 61 4.18 -8.32 18.56
CA LEU A 61 3.04 -7.40 18.48
C LEU A 61 2.04 -7.83 17.41
N LEU A 62 2.54 -8.36 16.29
CA LEU A 62 1.70 -8.91 15.24
C LEU A 62 1.06 -10.24 15.69
N GLY A 63 1.84 -11.07 16.40
CA GLY A 63 1.43 -12.37 16.90
C GLY A 63 1.27 -13.43 15.79
N ASP A 64 1.15 -14.69 16.18
CA ASP A 64 1.20 -15.84 15.27
C ASP A 64 0.11 -15.83 14.18
N LYS A 65 -1.04 -15.20 14.48
CA LYS A 65 -2.19 -15.09 13.56
C LYS A 65 -2.35 -13.70 12.95
N GLY A 66 -1.42 -12.76 13.20
CA GLY A 66 -1.58 -11.37 12.78
C GLY A 66 -1.67 -11.22 11.26
N CYS A 67 -0.78 -11.87 10.50
CA CYS A 67 -0.84 -11.85 9.03
C CYS A 67 -2.13 -12.48 8.48
N GLU A 68 -2.58 -13.61 9.04
CA GLU A 68 -3.86 -14.22 8.65
C GLU A 68 -5.03 -13.26 8.91
N THR A 69 -5.07 -12.66 10.10
CA THR A 69 -6.11 -11.73 10.53
C THR A 69 -6.16 -10.47 9.65
N ASN A 70 -4.99 -9.94 9.27
CA ASN A 70 -4.86 -8.79 8.40
C ASN A 70 -5.14 -9.13 6.91
N GLY A 71 -5.26 -10.42 6.56
CA GLY A 71 -5.67 -10.86 5.23
C GLY A 71 -4.53 -11.16 4.25
N TYR A 72 -3.42 -11.72 4.72
CA TYR A 72 -2.25 -12.05 3.87
C TYR A 72 -2.61 -12.86 2.61
N GLU A 73 -3.49 -13.86 2.75
CA GLU A 73 -3.96 -14.72 1.65
C GLU A 73 -5.00 -14.07 0.74
N GLN A 74 -5.39 -12.81 1.00
CA GLN A 74 -6.42 -12.09 0.25
C GLN A 74 -5.84 -11.08 -0.75
N PHE A 75 -4.51 -11.07 -0.95
CA PHE A 75 -3.83 -10.09 -1.81
C PHE A 75 -4.42 -10.03 -3.23
N ASN A 76 -4.73 -11.17 -3.84
CA ASN A 76 -5.30 -11.26 -5.19
C ASN A 76 -6.77 -10.82 -5.29
N ARG A 77 -7.45 -10.59 -4.17
CA ARG A 77 -8.83 -10.08 -4.12
C ARG A 77 -8.89 -8.55 -4.00
N ILE A 78 -7.75 -7.89 -3.87
CA ILE A 78 -7.65 -6.44 -3.74
C ILE A 78 -7.51 -5.81 -5.13
N HIS A 79 -8.36 -4.83 -5.43
CA HIS A 79 -8.18 -3.97 -6.59
C HIS A 79 -7.23 -2.83 -6.24
N PHE A 80 -5.93 -3.06 -6.44
CA PHE A 80 -4.90 -2.09 -6.09
C PHE A 80 -5.03 -0.78 -6.86
N TRP A 81 -4.78 0.32 -6.15
CA TRP A 81 -4.78 1.66 -6.73
C TRP A 81 -3.76 1.77 -7.87
N LYS A 82 -4.22 2.35 -8.97
CA LYS A 82 -3.43 2.72 -10.14
C LYS A 82 -4.03 3.99 -10.75
N THR A 83 -3.21 4.79 -11.40
CA THR A 83 -3.69 5.98 -12.11
C THR A 83 -4.46 5.56 -13.37
N PRO A 84 -5.74 5.94 -13.53
CA PRO A 84 -6.47 5.76 -14.79
C PRO A 84 -5.77 6.49 -15.95
N VAL A 85 -5.54 5.77 -17.04
CA VAL A 85 -4.89 6.26 -18.26
C VAL A 85 -5.87 6.22 -19.43
N ALA A 86 -5.78 7.20 -20.34
CA ALA A 86 -6.77 7.36 -21.39
C ALA A 86 -6.68 6.33 -22.54
N GLU A 87 -5.54 5.65 -22.72
CA GLU A 87 -5.26 4.71 -23.82
C GLU A 87 -5.77 5.21 -25.20
N GLY A 88 -5.19 6.30 -25.68
CA GLY A 88 -5.59 6.87 -26.98
C GLY A 88 -7.02 7.43 -27.02
N GLY A 89 -7.64 7.68 -25.86
CA GLY A 89 -9.01 8.20 -25.72
C GLY A 89 -10.06 7.12 -25.45
N LYS A 90 -9.68 5.86 -25.35
CA LYS A 90 -10.57 4.74 -25.01
C LYS A 90 -11.14 4.82 -23.59
N TYR A 91 -10.39 5.37 -22.64
CA TYR A 91 -10.74 5.44 -21.23
C TYR A 91 -10.68 6.88 -20.69
N VAL A 92 -11.37 7.12 -19.58
CA VAL A 92 -11.36 8.43 -18.92
C VAL A 92 -10.05 8.60 -18.14
N PRO A 93 -9.25 9.66 -18.41
CA PRO A 93 -7.99 9.89 -17.68
C PRO A 93 -8.24 10.38 -16.24
N TYR A 94 -7.24 10.21 -15.39
CA TYR A 94 -7.30 10.65 -14.00
C TYR A 94 -7.54 12.16 -13.83
N SER A 95 -7.07 13.00 -14.76
CA SER A 95 -7.31 14.45 -14.71
C SER A 95 -8.80 14.80 -14.67
N ARG A 96 -9.62 14.06 -15.42
CA ARG A 96 -11.08 14.23 -15.42
C ARG A 96 -11.70 13.68 -14.13
N TRP A 97 -11.18 12.57 -13.60
CA TRP A 97 -11.62 12.04 -12.30
C TRP A 97 -11.40 13.07 -11.19
N THR A 98 -10.26 13.74 -11.15
CA THR A 98 -9.97 14.79 -10.17
C THR A 98 -10.97 15.93 -10.27
N GLN A 99 -11.23 16.43 -11.47
CA GLN A 99 -12.18 17.53 -11.68
C GLN A 99 -13.60 17.15 -11.25
N ASP A 100 -14.08 15.99 -11.74
CA ASP A 100 -15.45 15.54 -11.50
C ASP A 100 -15.66 15.20 -10.01
N TYR A 101 -14.69 14.57 -9.35
CA TYR A 101 -14.79 14.25 -7.93
C TYR A 101 -14.79 15.50 -7.04
N ILE A 102 -14.00 16.53 -7.38
CA ILE A 102 -14.03 17.83 -6.69
C ILE A 102 -15.40 18.50 -6.88
N ALA A 103 -15.97 18.46 -8.08
CA ALA A 103 -17.30 19.03 -8.35
C ALA A 103 -18.39 18.34 -7.51
N ILE A 104 -18.38 16.99 -7.48
CA ILE A 104 -19.32 16.18 -6.70
C ILE A 104 -19.22 16.53 -5.20
N MET A 105 -18.02 16.60 -4.64
CA MET A 105 -17.82 17.00 -3.24
C MET A 105 -18.32 18.42 -2.96
N GLY A 106 -18.27 19.31 -3.96
CA GLY A 106 -18.79 20.67 -3.90
C GLY A 106 -20.30 20.81 -4.13
N GLY A 107 -21.04 19.72 -4.30
CA GLY A 107 -22.49 19.72 -4.52
C GLY A 107 -22.92 20.11 -5.93
N ARG A 108 -22.05 19.88 -6.93
CA ARG A 108 -22.34 20.09 -8.36
C ARG A 108 -22.27 18.79 -9.14
#